data_AF-A0A8S3V9C3-F1
#
_entry.id   AF-A0A8S3V9C3-F1
#
_cell.length_a   1.000
_cell.length_b   1.000
_cell.length_c   1.000
_cell.angle_alpha   90.00
_cell.angle_beta   90.00
_cell.angle_gamma   90.00
#
_symmetry.space_group_name_H-M   'P 1'
#
loop_
_entity.id
_entity.type
_entity.pdbx_description
1 polymer ?
#
loop_
_entity_poly.entity_id
_entity_poly.type
_entity_poly.pdbx_seq_one_letter_code
_entity_poly.pdbx_strand_id
1 'polypeptide(L)'
;MRLKEFTLYHANMENHWHFVASKNRVVASLCRFLRRCRELEVLNLIAARVTLVDGCRILESLGRGAASKTLKFLYMEDMFQTNVIPISISRYRNAMSKMKGLTYIYTNYNTVNGEILRHFAREQKMKTFTLTIDCDINSWVIEPETWTYFKGNVLTPKSYSIYASGFRHGIQHALPETVPMKEIDIIAWPAIVESRAEAQTRLCGLIHHISNVYSDTLGK
;
A
#
# COMPACT_ATOMS: atom_id res chain seq x y z
N MET A 1 7.78 10.96 24.17
CA MET A 1 8.58 11.51 23.05
C MET A 1 7.61 12.15 22.07
N ARG A 2 7.86 13.42 21.71
CA ARG A 2 6.99 14.27 20.87
C ARG A 2 7.57 14.38 19.46
N LEU A 3 7.62 13.26 18.76
CA LEU A 3 8.04 13.21 17.36
C LEU A 3 6.79 13.11 16.49
N LYS A 4 6.66 14.01 15.52
CA LYS A 4 5.53 14.03 14.59
C LYS A 4 5.75 13.18 13.35
N GLU A 5 6.99 13.09 12.88
CA GLU A 5 7.30 12.45 11.62
C GLU A 5 8.53 11.54 11.76
N PHE A 6 8.45 10.36 11.18
CA PHE A 6 9.58 9.45 11.10
C PHE A 6 9.65 8.83 9.72
N THR A 7 10.87 8.76 9.19
CA THR A 7 11.14 8.24 7.86
C THR A 7 12.28 7.21 7.91
N LEU A 8 12.01 6.02 7.38
CA LEU A 8 12.98 5.00 7.02
C LEU A 8 12.78 4.70 5.54
N TYR A 9 13.29 5.60 4.70
CA TYR A 9 13.15 5.59 3.25
C TYR A 9 14.32 4.86 2.61
N HIS A 10 14.06 3.98 1.63
CA HIS A 10 15.09 3.29 0.83
C HIS A 10 16.14 2.52 1.65
N ALA A 11 15.75 2.00 2.81
CA ALA A 11 16.64 1.20 3.64
C ALA A 11 17.06 -0.12 2.95
N ASN A 12 16.23 -0.62 2.00
CA ASN A 12 16.51 -1.81 1.19
C ASN A 12 17.08 -2.97 2.02
N MET A 13 16.43 -3.28 3.16
CA MET A 13 16.98 -4.19 4.16
C MET A 13 17.15 -5.61 3.62
N GLU A 14 16.39 -6.01 2.58
CA GLU A 14 16.55 -7.28 1.89
C GLU A 14 17.95 -7.48 1.28
N ASN A 15 18.56 -6.43 0.75
CA ASN A 15 19.88 -6.49 0.09
C ASN A 15 21.02 -6.72 1.08
N HIS A 16 20.78 -6.46 2.37
CA HIS A 16 21.78 -6.55 3.44
C HIS A 16 21.73 -7.89 4.18
N TRP A 17 21.64 -8.99 3.43
CA TRP A 17 21.40 -10.32 3.98
C TRP A 17 22.52 -10.82 4.91
N HIS A 18 23.76 -10.37 4.72
CA HIS A 18 24.89 -10.70 5.59
C HIS A 18 24.85 -10.03 6.97
N PHE A 19 24.06 -8.95 7.15
CA PHE A 19 24.02 -8.15 8.38
C PHE A 19 22.84 -8.50 9.29
N VAL A 20 22.52 -9.80 9.44
CA VAL A 20 21.33 -10.28 10.17
C VAL A 20 21.25 -9.72 11.59
N ALA A 21 22.34 -9.77 12.35
CA ALA A 21 22.35 -9.28 13.74
C ALA A 21 22.07 -7.78 13.83
N SER A 22 22.67 -6.98 12.95
CA SER A 22 22.47 -5.53 12.90
C SER A 22 21.05 -5.18 12.46
N LYS A 23 20.52 -5.85 11.42
CA LYS A 23 19.12 -5.70 10.97
C LYS A 23 18.14 -5.99 12.11
N ASN A 24 18.34 -7.09 12.83
CA ASN A 24 17.50 -7.45 13.96
C ASN A 24 17.53 -6.39 15.07
N ARG A 25 18.71 -5.82 15.36
CA ARG A 25 18.84 -4.72 16.34
C ARG A 25 18.14 -3.45 15.86
N VAL A 26 18.26 -3.10 14.58
CA VAL A 26 17.58 -1.94 13.98
C VAL A 26 16.07 -2.11 14.10
N VAL A 27 15.52 -3.24 13.65
CA VAL A 27 14.08 -3.54 13.75
C VAL A 27 13.62 -3.54 15.21
N ALA A 28 14.36 -4.16 16.12
CA ALA A 28 14.01 -4.19 17.54
C ALA A 28 14.02 -2.79 18.17
N SER A 29 14.96 -1.93 17.76
CA SER A 29 15.04 -0.54 18.21
C SER A 29 13.91 0.29 17.65
N LEU A 30 13.61 0.14 16.35
CA LEU A 30 12.46 0.78 15.70
C LEU A 30 11.15 0.39 16.38
N CYS A 31 10.92 -0.90 16.64
CA CYS A 31 9.74 -1.38 17.35
C CYS A 31 9.60 -0.73 18.74
N ARG A 32 10.69 -0.63 19.51
CA ARG A 32 10.69 0.03 20.83
C ARG A 32 10.42 1.53 20.72
N PHE A 33 11.01 2.17 19.74
CA PHE A 33 10.85 3.59 19.45
C PHE A 33 9.40 3.92 19.10
N LEU A 34 8.80 3.22 18.13
CA LEU A 34 7.43 3.46 17.68
C LEU A 34 6.40 3.25 18.80
N ARG A 35 6.62 2.27 19.69
CA ARG A 35 5.77 2.09 20.88
C ARG A 35 5.79 3.29 21.84
N ARG A 36 6.88 4.06 21.86
CA ARG A 36 7.06 5.22 22.75
C ARG A 36 6.65 6.55 22.10
N CYS A 37 6.40 6.56 20.79
CA CYS A 37 5.86 7.72 20.09
C CYS A 37 4.41 7.96 20.50
N ARG A 38 4.11 9.18 20.98
CA ARG A 38 2.75 9.58 21.38
C ARG A 38 2.07 10.51 20.40
N GLU A 39 2.85 11.20 19.58
CA GLU A 39 2.38 12.27 18.68
C GLU A 39 2.80 12.01 17.23
N LEU A 40 3.11 10.74 16.87
CA LEU A 40 3.52 10.41 15.51
C LEU A 40 2.31 10.56 14.60
N GLU A 41 2.41 11.48 13.64
CA GLU A 41 1.40 11.79 12.64
C GLU A 41 1.78 11.21 11.27
N VAL A 42 3.08 11.15 10.96
CA VAL A 42 3.61 10.65 9.68
C VAL A 42 4.60 9.52 9.91
N LEU A 43 4.41 8.43 9.20
CA LEU A 43 5.38 7.35 9.10
C LEU A 43 5.64 7.00 7.65
N ASN A 44 6.90 7.12 7.23
CA ASN A 44 7.34 6.74 5.90
C ASN A 44 8.31 5.56 5.97
N LEU A 45 7.93 4.45 5.34
CA LEU A 45 8.67 3.19 5.22
C LEU A 45 8.85 2.80 3.74
N ILE A 46 8.75 3.76 2.81
CA ILE A 46 8.84 3.45 1.39
C ILE A 46 10.19 2.81 1.07
N ALA A 47 10.18 1.71 0.31
CA ALA A 47 11.36 0.95 -0.07
C ALA A 47 12.25 0.51 1.12
N ALA A 48 11.64 0.32 2.30
CA ALA A 48 12.35 -0.24 3.44
C ALA A 48 12.75 -1.72 3.20
N ARG A 49 11.95 -2.44 2.40
CA ARG A 49 12.13 -3.84 2.00
C ARG A 49 12.55 -4.76 3.15
N VAL A 50 11.76 -4.75 4.22
CA VAL A 50 11.93 -5.62 5.39
C VAL A 50 11.26 -6.97 5.18
N THR A 51 11.73 -7.99 5.92
CA THR A 51 11.08 -9.31 5.92
C THR A 51 9.62 -9.20 6.35
N LEU A 52 8.77 -10.13 5.92
CA LEU A 52 7.36 -10.17 6.33
C LEU A 52 7.20 -10.19 7.86
N VAL A 53 8.05 -10.96 8.53
CA VAL A 53 8.06 -11.07 10.00
C VAL A 53 8.39 -9.73 10.65
N ASP A 54 9.43 -9.05 10.17
CA ASP A 54 9.87 -7.77 10.73
C ASP A 54 8.88 -6.64 10.41
N GLY A 55 8.34 -6.61 9.20
CA GLY A 55 7.29 -5.66 8.83
C GLY A 55 6.05 -5.82 9.70
N CYS A 56 5.60 -7.05 9.96
CA CYS A 56 4.52 -7.30 10.92
C CYS A 56 4.87 -6.79 12.33
N ARG A 57 6.10 -7.03 12.82
CA ARG A 57 6.54 -6.55 14.15
C ARG A 57 6.53 -5.02 14.26
N ILE A 58 6.91 -4.32 13.19
CA ILE A 58 6.89 -2.86 13.10
C ILE A 58 5.44 -2.35 13.17
N LEU A 59 4.56 -2.88 12.32
CA LEU A 59 3.14 -2.48 12.29
C LEU A 59 2.41 -2.80 13.60
N GLU A 60 2.67 -3.95 14.20
CA GLU A 60 2.13 -4.29 15.52
C GLU A 60 2.61 -3.34 16.61
N SER A 61 3.87 -2.90 16.55
CA SER A 61 4.43 -1.98 17.53
C SER A 61 3.74 -0.62 17.47
N LEU A 62 3.37 -0.17 16.27
CA LEU A 62 2.52 1.01 16.08
C LEU A 62 1.12 0.80 16.62
N GLY A 63 0.47 -0.30 16.23
CA GLY A 63 -0.89 -0.63 16.64
C GLY A 63 -1.07 -0.83 18.15
N ARG A 64 -0.01 -1.22 18.87
CA ARG A 64 0.02 -1.33 20.34
C ARG A 64 0.39 -0.02 21.04
N GLY A 65 0.98 0.94 20.33
CA GLY A 65 1.42 2.22 20.87
C GLY A 65 0.34 3.30 20.83
N ALA A 66 0.64 4.45 21.43
CA ALA A 66 -0.22 5.64 21.35
C ALA A 66 -0.30 6.20 19.90
N ALA A 67 0.75 5.97 19.10
CA ALA A 67 0.79 6.32 17.68
C ALA A 67 -0.38 5.74 16.86
N SER A 68 -0.97 4.61 17.27
CA SER A 68 -2.15 4.02 16.60
C SER A 68 -3.33 4.98 16.42
N LYS A 69 -3.47 5.96 17.34
CA LYS A 69 -4.54 6.96 17.32
C LYS A 69 -4.13 8.27 16.66
N THR A 70 -2.83 8.58 16.63
CA THR A 70 -2.31 9.85 16.13
C THR A 70 -1.77 9.77 14.71
N LEU A 71 -1.41 8.56 14.24
CA LEU A 71 -0.85 8.35 12.91
C LEU A 71 -1.91 8.66 11.86
N LYS A 72 -1.65 9.68 11.05
CA LYS A 72 -2.53 10.17 9.99
C LYS A 72 -2.05 9.75 8.60
N PHE A 73 -0.75 9.67 8.38
CA PHE A 73 -0.13 9.38 7.09
C PHE A 73 0.80 8.17 7.22
N LEU A 74 0.51 7.13 6.45
CA LEU A 74 1.35 5.93 6.36
C LEU A 74 1.80 5.73 4.92
N TYR A 75 3.10 5.80 4.69
CA TYR A 75 3.72 5.47 3.42
C TYR A 75 4.45 4.15 3.57
N MET A 76 4.03 3.12 2.84
CA MET A 76 4.56 1.76 2.96
C MET A 76 4.63 1.03 1.62
N GLU A 77 4.63 1.77 0.51
CA GLU A 77 5.01 1.23 -0.79
C GLU A 77 6.40 0.56 -0.70
N ASP A 78 6.54 -0.66 -1.20
CA ASP A 78 7.77 -1.45 -1.15
C ASP A 78 8.34 -1.60 0.28
N MET A 79 7.48 -1.56 1.30
CA MET A 79 7.90 -1.79 2.68
C MET A 79 8.38 -3.23 2.87
N PHE A 80 7.75 -4.20 2.21
CA PHE A 80 8.08 -5.62 2.32
C PHE A 80 9.05 -6.05 1.22
N GLN A 81 9.72 -7.19 1.42
CA GLN A 81 10.57 -7.80 0.39
C GLN A 81 9.77 -8.11 -0.88
N THR A 82 10.50 -8.17 -1.99
CA THR A 82 9.93 -8.47 -3.31
C THR A 82 9.14 -9.80 -3.29
N ASN A 83 8.00 -9.86 -4.00
CA ASN A 83 7.13 -11.04 -4.13
C ASN A 83 6.48 -11.57 -2.83
N VAL A 84 6.45 -10.77 -1.77
CA VAL A 84 5.70 -11.11 -0.54
C VAL A 84 4.24 -10.65 -0.68
N ILE A 85 3.30 -11.44 -0.15
CA ILE A 85 1.86 -11.11 -0.11
C ILE A 85 1.42 -11.00 1.36
N PRO A 86 1.59 -9.83 2.01
CA PRO A 86 1.33 -9.67 3.45
C PRO A 86 -0.11 -9.97 3.85
N ILE A 87 -1.07 -9.69 2.96
CA ILE A 87 -2.51 -9.91 3.21
C ILE A 87 -2.87 -11.35 3.51
N SER A 88 -2.06 -12.33 3.11
CA SER A 88 -2.26 -13.75 3.44
C SER A 88 -2.06 -14.03 4.93
N ILE A 89 -1.31 -13.19 5.64
CA ILE A 89 -0.93 -13.41 7.05
C ILE A 89 -1.89 -12.70 8.01
N SER A 90 -2.53 -13.46 8.90
CA SER A 90 -3.45 -12.93 9.92
C SER A 90 -2.81 -11.86 10.81
N ARG A 91 -1.53 -12.07 11.17
CA ARG A 91 -0.73 -11.12 11.96
C ARG A 91 -0.67 -9.73 11.31
N TYR A 92 -0.48 -9.68 10.00
CA TYR A 92 -0.45 -8.44 9.23
C TYR A 92 -1.81 -7.74 9.26
N ARG A 93 -2.89 -8.48 8.94
CA ARG A 93 -4.27 -7.95 8.94
C ARG A 93 -4.66 -7.39 10.31
N ASN A 94 -4.32 -8.11 11.38
CA ASN A 94 -4.51 -7.69 12.77
C ASN A 94 -3.70 -6.45 13.17
N ALA A 95 -2.55 -6.21 12.53
CA ALA A 95 -1.75 -5.01 12.79
C ALA A 95 -2.38 -3.80 12.08
N MET A 96 -2.81 -3.97 10.83
CA MET A 96 -3.46 -2.93 10.05
C MET A 96 -4.79 -2.50 10.67
N SER A 97 -5.57 -3.44 11.23
CA SER A 97 -6.85 -3.14 11.91
C SER A 97 -6.74 -2.34 13.21
N LYS A 98 -5.52 -2.03 13.67
CA LYS A 98 -5.28 -1.21 14.86
C LYS A 98 -5.01 0.25 14.53
N MET A 99 -4.87 0.61 13.25
CA MET A 99 -4.50 1.95 12.80
C MET A 99 -5.74 2.86 12.70
N LYS A 100 -6.28 3.27 13.84
CA LYS A 100 -7.54 4.04 13.94
C LYS A 100 -7.41 5.53 13.60
N GLY A 101 -6.20 6.06 13.55
CA GLY A 101 -5.94 7.47 13.23
C GLY A 101 -5.82 7.78 11.74
N LEU A 102 -5.79 6.75 10.89
CA LEU A 102 -5.26 6.87 9.54
C LEU A 102 -6.21 7.66 8.62
N THR A 103 -5.66 8.68 7.96
CA THR A 103 -6.37 9.54 6.99
C THR A 103 -5.79 9.43 5.58
N TYR A 104 -4.53 9.00 5.47
CA TYR A 104 -3.81 8.84 4.22
C TYR A 104 -2.99 7.55 4.30
N ILE A 105 -3.07 6.72 3.26
CA ILE A 105 -2.16 5.59 3.07
C ILE A 105 -1.65 5.54 1.64
N TYR A 106 -0.36 5.26 1.48
CA TYR A 106 0.27 4.92 0.21
C TYR A 106 0.93 3.54 0.32
N THR A 107 0.48 2.58 -0.48
CA THR A 107 0.90 1.17 -0.36
C THR A 107 0.74 0.38 -1.65
N ASN A 108 1.33 -0.82 -1.77
CA ASN A 108 1.13 -1.71 -2.92
C ASN A 108 -0.19 -2.49 -2.83
N TYR A 109 -0.74 -2.91 -3.97
CA TYR A 109 -2.00 -3.65 -4.11
C TYR A 109 -2.02 -4.94 -3.27
N ASN A 110 -0.93 -5.72 -3.33
CA ASN A 110 -0.76 -6.97 -2.57
C ASN A 110 -0.71 -6.81 -1.05
N THR A 111 -0.75 -5.57 -0.53
CA THR A 111 -0.78 -5.27 0.90
C THR A 111 -2.19 -4.92 1.40
N VAL A 112 -3.18 -4.84 0.51
CA VAL A 112 -4.56 -4.49 0.86
C VAL A 112 -5.52 -5.58 0.39
N ASN A 113 -6.53 -5.86 1.21
CA ASN A 113 -7.62 -6.76 0.86
C ASN A 113 -8.96 -6.20 1.37
N GLY A 114 -10.05 -6.90 1.12
CA GLY A 114 -11.38 -6.43 1.53
C GLY A 114 -11.56 -6.27 3.05
N GLU A 115 -10.87 -7.05 3.87
CA GLU A 115 -10.88 -6.89 5.34
C GLU A 115 -10.29 -5.55 5.77
N ILE A 116 -9.12 -5.19 5.21
CA ILE A 116 -8.43 -3.93 5.50
C ILE A 116 -9.23 -2.74 4.98
N LEU A 117 -9.77 -2.80 3.76
CA LEU A 117 -10.61 -1.74 3.22
C LEU A 117 -11.87 -1.51 4.06
N ARG A 118 -12.55 -2.59 4.47
CA ARG A 118 -13.71 -2.49 5.36
C ARG A 118 -13.35 -1.86 6.69
N HIS A 119 -12.17 -2.16 7.25
CA HIS A 119 -11.70 -1.51 8.46
C HIS A 119 -11.52 0.01 8.26
N PHE A 120 -10.83 0.43 7.20
CA PHE A 120 -10.61 1.85 6.91
C PHE A 120 -11.91 2.60 6.59
N ALA A 121 -12.85 1.95 5.90
CA ALA A 121 -14.19 2.48 5.66
C ALA A 121 -14.96 2.71 6.97
N ARG A 122 -14.93 1.74 7.90
CA ARG A 122 -15.63 1.84 9.19
C ARG A 122 -15.12 2.97 10.08
N GLU A 123 -13.83 3.29 10.02
CA GLU A 123 -13.27 4.40 10.80
C GLU A 123 -13.67 5.78 10.24
N GLN A 124 -14.17 5.86 8.99
CA GLN A 124 -14.67 7.07 8.31
C GLN A 124 -13.70 8.28 8.31
N LYS A 125 -12.41 8.02 8.56
CA LYS A 125 -11.35 9.05 8.62
C LYS A 125 -10.52 9.13 7.35
N MET A 126 -10.57 8.10 6.52
CA MET A 126 -9.76 8.05 5.32
C MET A 126 -10.14 9.23 4.40
N LYS A 127 -9.12 9.93 3.91
CA LYS A 127 -9.23 11.08 3.00
C LYS A 127 -8.45 10.85 1.72
N THR A 128 -7.48 9.95 1.73
CA THR A 128 -6.70 9.63 0.54
C THR A 128 -6.18 8.21 0.67
N PHE A 129 -6.22 7.48 -0.44
CA PHE A 129 -5.81 6.10 -0.50
C PHE A 129 -5.09 5.91 -1.82
N THR A 130 -3.77 5.86 -1.78
CA THR A 130 -2.90 5.69 -2.95
C THR A 130 -2.42 4.26 -3.01
N LEU A 131 -2.60 3.64 -4.17
CA LEU A 131 -2.36 2.21 -4.39
C LEU A 131 -1.43 2.00 -5.57
N THR A 132 -0.26 1.41 -5.32
CA THR A 132 0.67 0.94 -6.36
C THR A 132 0.29 -0.46 -6.81
N ILE A 133 0.14 -0.67 -8.12
CA ILE A 133 -0.15 -1.98 -8.69
C ILE A 133 1.06 -2.44 -9.51
N ASP A 134 1.94 -3.23 -8.91
CA ASP A 134 3.21 -3.70 -9.48
C ASP A 134 3.36 -5.23 -9.52
N CYS A 135 2.34 -5.97 -9.09
CA CYS A 135 2.34 -7.43 -8.98
C CYS A 135 1.38 -8.11 -9.98
N ASP A 136 1.52 -9.43 -10.15
CA ASP A 136 0.49 -10.23 -10.82
C ASP A 136 -0.76 -10.32 -9.91
N ILE A 137 -1.90 -9.87 -10.44
CA ILE A 137 -3.13 -9.67 -9.68
C ILE A 137 -4.05 -10.89 -9.76
N ASN A 138 -3.72 -11.87 -10.61
CA ASN A 138 -4.56 -13.03 -10.88
C ASN A 138 -4.90 -13.85 -9.62
N SER A 139 -4.12 -13.75 -8.54
CA SER A 139 -4.35 -14.51 -7.31
C SER A 139 -5.18 -13.80 -6.23
N TRP A 140 -5.36 -12.47 -6.30
CA TRP A 140 -5.95 -11.71 -5.18
C TRP A 140 -6.73 -10.48 -5.64
N VAL A 141 -7.91 -10.69 -6.22
CA VAL A 141 -8.79 -9.59 -6.65
C VAL A 141 -9.67 -9.12 -5.48
N ILE A 142 -9.72 -7.81 -5.26
CA ILE A 142 -10.67 -7.21 -4.31
C ILE A 142 -12.05 -7.10 -4.98
N GLU A 143 -13.05 -7.73 -4.38
CA GLU A 143 -14.43 -7.77 -4.86
C GLU A 143 -15.03 -6.36 -5.08
N PRO A 144 -15.76 -6.12 -6.18
CA PRO A 144 -16.39 -4.84 -6.47
C PRO A 144 -17.26 -4.28 -5.35
N GLU A 145 -17.97 -5.15 -4.61
CA GLU A 145 -18.84 -4.78 -3.49
C GLU A 145 -18.04 -4.15 -2.34
N THR A 146 -16.79 -4.61 -2.15
CA THR A 146 -15.91 -4.04 -1.13
C THR A 146 -15.46 -2.63 -1.52
N TRP A 147 -15.19 -2.40 -2.80
CA TRP A 147 -14.89 -1.06 -3.31
C TRP A 147 -16.10 -0.13 -3.21
N THR A 148 -17.30 -0.60 -3.54
CA THR A 148 -18.54 0.16 -3.36
C THR A 148 -18.75 0.54 -1.90
N TYR A 149 -18.58 -0.40 -0.97
CA TYR A 149 -18.65 -0.14 0.46
C TYR A 149 -17.61 0.90 0.90
N PHE A 150 -16.37 0.76 0.44
CA PHE A 150 -15.29 1.71 0.74
C PHE A 150 -15.61 3.11 0.20
N LYS A 151 -16.03 3.22 -1.06
CA LYS A 151 -16.44 4.47 -1.71
C LYS A 151 -17.57 5.17 -0.95
N GLY A 152 -18.58 4.43 -0.48
CA GLY A 152 -19.73 5.00 0.22
C GLY A 152 -19.45 5.50 1.64
N ASN A 153 -18.34 5.08 2.27
CA ASN A 153 -18.03 5.38 3.68
C ASN A 153 -16.82 6.29 3.89
N VAL A 154 -16.18 6.75 2.81
CA VAL A 154 -14.94 7.53 2.86
C VAL A 154 -15.19 8.92 2.28
N LEU A 155 -14.79 9.97 3.01
CA LEU A 155 -15.17 11.36 2.73
C LEU A 155 -14.70 11.89 1.36
N THR A 156 -13.68 11.28 0.75
CA THR A 156 -13.33 11.41 -0.69
C THR A 156 -11.99 10.71 -0.94
N PRO A 157 -11.92 9.54 -1.58
CA PRO A 157 -10.64 8.99 -2.07
C PRO A 157 -10.11 9.89 -3.20
N LYS A 158 -8.84 10.33 -3.16
CA LYS A 158 -8.33 11.38 -4.07
C LYS A 158 -7.31 10.96 -5.13
N SER A 159 -6.51 9.90 -4.96
CA SER A 159 -5.51 9.53 -5.98
C SER A 159 -5.10 8.07 -5.92
N TYR A 160 -5.01 7.41 -7.08
CA TYR A 160 -4.47 6.05 -7.24
C TYR A 160 -3.24 6.17 -8.16
N SER A 161 -2.11 5.56 -7.84
CA SER A 161 -0.91 5.65 -8.69
C SER A 161 -0.56 4.25 -9.21
N ILE A 162 -0.85 3.97 -10.47
CA ILE A 162 -0.75 2.62 -11.05
C ILE A 162 0.59 2.46 -11.78
N TYR A 163 1.55 1.81 -11.12
CA TYR A 163 2.86 1.53 -11.71
C TYR A 163 2.78 0.39 -12.74
N ALA A 164 2.61 0.76 -13.99
CA ALA A 164 2.48 -0.12 -15.13
C ALA A 164 3.72 -0.94 -15.55
N SER A 165 4.77 -0.97 -14.72
CA SER A 165 6.06 -1.52 -15.10
C SER A 165 6.20 -3.04 -14.92
N GLY A 166 5.19 -3.73 -14.40
CA GLY A 166 5.27 -5.16 -14.04
C GLY A 166 4.24 -6.08 -14.69
N PHE A 167 3.49 -5.62 -15.69
CA PHE A 167 2.31 -6.35 -16.17
C PHE A 167 2.67 -7.71 -16.78
N ARG A 168 2.31 -8.78 -16.06
CA ARG A 168 2.22 -10.12 -16.64
C ARG A 168 0.82 -10.42 -17.14
N HIS A 169 -0.27 -10.11 -16.42
CA HIS A 169 -1.66 -10.29 -16.90
C HIS A 169 -2.70 -9.43 -16.14
N GLY A 170 -3.85 -9.13 -16.77
CA GLY A 170 -5.15 -8.97 -16.08
C GLY A 170 -5.45 -7.73 -15.22
N ILE A 171 -4.73 -6.61 -15.35
CA ILE A 171 -4.94 -5.45 -14.45
C ILE A 171 -6.37 -4.88 -14.42
N GLN A 172 -7.14 -5.08 -15.48
CA GLN A 172 -8.54 -4.65 -15.57
C GLN A 172 -9.38 -5.22 -14.41
N HIS A 173 -9.09 -6.44 -13.96
CA HIS A 173 -9.78 -7.08 -12.83
C HIS A 173 -9.50 -6.42 -11.48
N ALA A 174 -8.35 -5.75 -11.34
CA ALA A 174 -8.00 -5.03 -10.12
C ALA A 174 -8.67 -3.65 -10.04
N LEU A 175 -9.23 -3.18 -11.16
CA LEU A 175 -9.78 -1.85 -11.35
C LEU A 175 -11.23 -1.91 -11.86
N PRO A 176 -12.16 -2.57 -11.13
CA PRO A 176 -13.58 -2.50 -11.47
C PRO A 176 -14.11 -1.06 -11.31
N GLU A 177 -15.17 -0.70 -12.04
CA GLU A 177 -15.81 0.63 -12.02
C GLU A 177 -16.16 1.18 -10.62
N THR A 178 -16.28 0.29 -9.64
CA THR A 178 -16.60 0.61 -8.26
C THR A 178 -15.42 1.20 -7.50
N VAL A 179 -14.18 1.08 -8.01
CA VAL A 179 -13.00 1.73 -7.42
C VAL A 179 -13.20 3.26 -7.49
N PRO A 180 -13.08 3.98 -6.36
CA PRO A 180 -13.31 5.43 -6.35
C PRO A 180 -12.09 6.21 -6.87
N MET A 181 -11.73 6.03 -8.14
CA MET A 181 -10.56 6.65 -8.78
C MET A 181 -10.84 8.09 -9.24
N LYS A 182 -9.88 9.00 -9.00
CA LYS A 182 -9.91 10.43 -9.41
C LYS A 182 -8.69 10.85 -10.22
N GLU A 183 -7.56 10.25 -9.90
CA GLU A 183 -6.27 10.46 -10.55
C GLU A 183 -5.63 9.09 -10.76
N ILE A 184 -4.91 8.97 -11.87
CA ILE A 184 -4.14 7.78 -12.23
C ILE A 184 -2.82 8.19 -12.86
N ASP A 185 -1.73 7.77 -12.23
CA ASP A 185 -0.40 7.77 -12.84
C ASP A 185 -0.15 6.42 -13.49
N ILE A 186 0.33 6.41 -14.73
CA ILE A 186 0.71 5.19 -15.44
C ILE A 186 2.19 5.26 -15.80
N ILE A 187 3.00 4.44 -15.14
CA ILE A 187 4.46 4.43 -15.32
C ILE A 187 4.90 3.13 -15.97
N ALA A 188 5.42 3.20 -17.20
CA ALA A 188 5.90 2.04 -17.94
C ALA A 188 7.42 2.13 -18.18
N TRP A 189 8.16 1.12 -17.71
CA TRP A 189 9.60 0.96 -17.92
C TRP A 189 9.90 -0.31 -18.71
N PRO A 190 9.86 -0.29 -20.06
CA PRO A 190 10.23 -1.45 -20.84
C PRO A 190 11.76 -1.63 -20.82
N ALA A 191 12.25 -2.33 -19.80
CA ALA A 191 13.68 -2.58 -19.60
C ALA A 191 14.26 -3.54 -20.67
N ILE A 192 13.44 -4.36 -21.31
CA ILE A 192 13.87 -5.37 -22.31
C ILE A 192 13.12 -5.16 -23.62
N VAL A 193 13.85 -5.03 -24.74
CA VAL A 193 13.31 -4.75 -26.08
C VAL A 193 12.26 -5.78 -26.51
N GLU A 194 12.49 -7.06 -26.19
CA GLU A 194 11.62 -8.18 -26.53
C GLU A 194 10.25 -8.11 -25.82
N SER A 195 10.20 -7.51 -24.63
CA SER A 195 8.95 -7.29 -23.87
C SER A 195 8.19 -6.01 -24.26
N ARG A 196 8.74 -5.17 -25.16
CA ARG A 196 8.13 -3.86 -25.50
C ARG A 196 6.78 -3.99 -26.17
N ALA A 197 6.65 -4.87 -27.16
CA ALA A 197 5.40 -5.02 -27.91
C ALA A 197 4.27 -5.51 -27.00
N GLU A 198 4.55 -6.50 -26.16
CA GLU A 198 3.59 -7.04 -25.19
C GLU A 198 3.20 -6.01 -24.12
N ALA A 199 4.19 -5.29 -23.58
CA ALA A 199 3.95 -4.20 -22.64
C ALA A 199 3.12 -3.08 -23.27
N GLN A 200 3.36 -2.74 -24.54
CA GLN A 200 2.60 -1.74 -25.28
C GLN A 200 1.15 -2.18 -25.50
N THR A 201 0.90 -3.43 -25.94
CA THR A 201 -0.46 -3.96 -26.07
C THR A 201 -1.22 -3.93 -24.74
N ARG A 202 -0.56 -4.34 -23.64
CA ARG A 202 -1.14 -4.30 -22.28
C ARG A 202 -1.44 -2.88 -21.83
N LEU A 203 -0.53 -1.95 -22.09
CA LEU A 203 -0.70 -0.53 -21.79
C LEU A 203 -1.88 0.05 -22.56
N CYS A 204 -2.00 -0.22 -23.86
CA CYS A 204 -3.16 0.19 -24.66
C CYS A 204 -4.47 -0.37 -24.10
N GLY A 205 -4.50 -1.66 -23.74
CA GLY A 205 -5.68 -2.29 -23.13
C GLY A 205 -6.05 -1.69 -21.78
N LEU A 206 -5.07 -1.33 -20.96
CA LEU A 206 -5.29 -0.63 -19.70
C LEU A 206 -5.83 0.79 -19.93
N ILE A 207 -5.20 1.57 -20.82
CA ILE A 207 -5.65 2.94 -21.15
C ILE A 207 -7.10 2.91 -21.69
N HIS A 208 -7.42 1.97 -22.57
CA HIS A 208 -8.76 1.82 -23.10
C HIS A 208 -9.77 1.46 -22.00
N HIS A 209 -9.43 0.51 -21.11
CA HIS A 209 -10.25 0.18 -19.94
C HIS A 209 -10.50 1.40 -19.07
N ILE A 210 -9.44 2.14 -18.72
CA ILE A 210 -9.54 3.33 -17.88
C ILE A 210 -10.43 4.39 -18.53
N SER A 211 -10.21 4.66 -19.82
CA SER A 211 -10.97 5.64 -20.59
C SER A 211 -12.45 5.26 -20.64
N ASN A 212 -12.79 3.98 -20.76
CA ASN A 212 -14.19 3.55 -20.83
C ASN A 212 -14.86 3.55 -19.46
N VAL A 213 -14.15 3.12 -18.42
CA VAL A 213 -14.73 2.87 -17.09
C VAL A 213 -14.72 4.13 -16.21
N TYR A 214 -13.76 5.03 -16.39
CA TYR A 214 -13.53 6.15 -15.47
C TYR A 214 -13.54 7.53 -16.15
N SER A 215 -13.93 7.63 -17.42
CA SER A 215 -14.07 8.92 -18.15
C SER A 215 -14.85 9.97 -17.37
N ASP A 216 -15.90 9.55 -16.66
CA ASP A 216 -16.75 10.47 -15.91
C ASP A 216 -16.17 10.92 -14.57
N THR A 217 -15.13 10.27 -14.08
CA THR A 217 -14.58 10.47 -12.73
C THR A 217 -13.17 11.05 -12.70
N LEU A 218 -12.37 10.83 -13.76
CA LEU A 218 -10.99 11.31 -13.82
C LEU A 218 -10.92 12.82 -14.06
N GLY A 219 -10.06 13.50 -13.29
CA GLY A 219 -9.78 14.94 -13.46
C GLY A 219 -10.89 15.90 -12.99
N LYS A 220 -11.92 15.39 -12.29
CA LYS A 220 -13.01 16.18 -11.67
C LYS A 220 -12.89 16.20 -10.14
#